data_AF-A0A497JUD2-F1
#
_entry.id   AF-A0A497JUD2-F1
#
_cell.length_a   1.000
_cell.length_b   1.000
_cell.length_c   1.000
_cell.angle_alpha   90.00
_cell.angle_beta   90.00
_cell.angle_gamma   90.00
#
_symmetry.space_group_name_H-M   'P 1'
#
loop_
_entity.id
_entity.type
_entity.pdbx_description
1 polymer ?
#
loop_
_entity_poly.entity_id
_entity_poly.type
_entity_poly.pdbx_seq_one_letter_code
_entity_poly.pdbx_strand_id
1 'polypeptide(L)'
;ISVHDKKISLFTGKTVSGKEFFDEWDDLACRTKIAIKTNTKALIKNLDSKTFGDHRVVFYGDFREKFKDLATLIGFEVIEEDIEK
;
A
#
# COMPACT_ATOMS: atom_id res chain seq x y z
N ILE A 1 -4.33 0.13 8.69
CA ILE A 1 -5.16 1.10 9.44
C ILE A 1 -4.76 1.03 10.90
N SER A 2 -4.44 2.16 11.53
CA SER A 2 -4.28 2.23 12.99
C SER A 2 -5.56 2.75 13.59
N VAL A 3 -6.25 1.91 14.36
CA VAL A 3 -7.47 2.29 15.08
C VAL A 3 -7.13 3.14 16.31
N HIS A 4 -6.01 2.83 16.97
CA HIS A 4 -5.51 3.58 18.12
C HIS A 4 -5.18 5.03 17.73
N ASP A 5 -4.40 5.22 16.66
CA ASP A 5 -3.93 6.54 16.22
C ASP A 5 -4.92 7.25 15.30
N LYS A 6 -6.02 6.59 14.93
CA LYS A 6 -7.02 7.06 13.97
C LYS A 6 -6.40 7.45 12.62
N LYS A 7 -5.60 6.55 12.05
CA LYS A 7 -4.90 6.77 10.76
C LYS A 7 -5.14 5.66 9.76
N ILE A 8 -5.25 6.02 8.49
CA ILE A 8 -5.30 5.08 7.36
C ILE A 8 -4.06 5.30 6.51
N SER A 9 -3.21 4.28 6.41
CA SER A 9 -2.12 4.26 5.45
C SER A 9 -2.62 3.74 4.10
N LEU A 10 -2.25 4.43 3.03
CA LEU A 10 -2.73 4.18 1.68
C LEU A 10 -1.60 4.35 0.66
N PHE A 11 -1.57 3.44 -0.32
CA PHE A 11 -0.83 3.65 -1.56
C PHE A 11 -1.58 2.99 -2.72
N THR A 12 -1.27 3.42 -3.93
CA THR A 12 -1.81 2.84 -5.17
C THR A 12 -0.69 2.38 -6.08
N GLY A 13 -1.02 1.56 -7.07
CA GLY A 13 -0.07 1.15 -8.09
C GLY A 13 -0.73 0.31 -9.16
N LYS A 14 0.06 -0.13 -10.13
CA LYS A 14 -0.38 -1.07 -11.16
C LYS A 14 0.16 -2.44 -10.85
N THR A 15 -0.71 -3.45 -10.82
CA THR A 15 -0.25 -4.84 -10.76
C THR A 15 0.49 -5.19 -12.04
N VAL A 16 1.64 -5.83 -11.90
CA VAL A 16 2.53 -6.21 -13.01
C VAL A 16 2.94 -7.66 -12.84
N SER A 17 3.51 -8.27 -13.87
CA SER A 17 4.09 -9.60 -13.72
C SER A 17 5.39 -9.49 -12.92
N GLY A 18 5.53 -10.24 -11.83
CA GLY A 18 6.78 -10.24 -11.07
C GLY A 18 7.93 -10.91 -11.82
N LYS A 19 7.65 -11.71 -12.85
CA LYS A 19 8.63 -12.26 -13.79
C LYS A 19 9.37 -11.17 -14.58
N GLU A 20 8.85 -9.95 -14.62
CA GLU A 20 9.56 -8.79 -15.20
C GLU A 20 10.77 -8.36 -14.36
N PHE A 21 10.85 -8.77 -13.08
CA PHE A 21 11.87 -8.34 -12.13
C PHE A 21 12.70 -9.48 -11.57
N PHE A 22 12.15 -10.70 -11.52
CA PHE A 22 12.80 -11.87 -10.94
C PHE A 22 12.54 -13.10 -11.81
N ASP A 23 13.61 -13.70 -12.33
CA ASP A 23 13.51 -14.91 -13.17
C ASP A 23 12.87 -16.09 -12.40
N GLU A 24 13.15 -16.20 -11.10
CA GLU A 24 12.64 -17.25 -10.21
C GLU A 24 11.33 -16.84 -9.50
N TRP A 25 10.55 -15.90 -10.05
CA TRP A 25 9.35 -15.34 -9.40
C TRP A 25 8.36 -16.39 -8.87
N ASP A 26 8.15 -17.47 -9.62
CA ASP A 26 7.18 -18.53 -9.27
C ASP A 26 7.65 -19.35 -8.05
N ASP A 27 8.96 -19.47 -7.84
CA ASP A 27 9.60 -20.22 -6.74
C ASP A 27 10.07 -19.31 -5.60
N LEU A 28 10.07 -17.99 -5.81
CA LEU A 28 10.45 -16.99 -4.81
C LEU A 28 9.32 -16.81 -3.78
N ALA A 29 9.49 -17.19 -2.50
CA ALA A 29 8.51 -16.95 -1.42
C ALA A 29 7.11 -17.60 -1.62
N CYS A 30 6.02 -16.97 -1.14
CA CYS A 30 4.66 -17.58 -1.09
C CYS A 30 4.04 -17.91 -2.45
N ARG A 31 3.23 -18.97 -2.57
CA ARG A 31 2.59 -19.38 -3.85
C ARG A 31 1.71 -18.31 -4.51
N THR A 32 0.98 -17.53 -3.71
CA THR A 32 0.14 -16.43 -4.20
C THR A 32 0.77 -15.10 -3.79
N LYS A 33 1.16 -14.31 -4.79
CA LYS A 33 1.91 -13.06 -4.61
C LYS A 33 1.53 -12.08 -5.71
N ILE A 34 1.63 -10.79 -5.42
CA ILE A 34 1.32 -9.72 -6.35
C ILE A 34 2.53 -8.79 -6.42
N ALA A 35 3.03 -8.53 -7.63
CA ALA A 35 3.98 -7.46 -7.86
C ALA A 35 3.22 -6.18 -8.21
N ILE A 36 3.61 -5.06 -7.59
CA ILE A 36 2.96 -3.76 -7.78
C ILE A 36 4.01 -2.75 -8.18
N LYS A 37 3.81 -2.11 -9.33
CA LYS A 37 4.61 -0.97 -9.80
C LYS A 37 4.00 0.33 -9.24
N THR A 38 4.79 1.04 -8.44
CA THR A 38 4.43 2.34 -7.83
C THR A 38 5.71 3.16 -7.59
N ASN A 39 5.60 4.35 -6.98
CA ASN A 39 6.77 5.10 -6.52
C ASN A 39 7.37 4.44 -5.26
N THR A 40 8.16 3.38 -5.48
CA THR A 40 8.79 2.60 -4.40
C THR A 40 9.74 3.43 -3.55
N LYS A 41 10.37 4.45 -4.13
CA LYS A 41 11.24 5.38 -3.41
C LYS A 41 10.45 6.18 -2.36
N ALA A 42 9.32 6.77 -2.75
CA ALA A 42 8.43 7.45 -1.81
C ALA A 42 7.86 6.47 -0.77
N LEU A 43 7.39 5.30 -1.22
CA LEU A 43 6.80 4.27 -0.36
C LEU A 43 7.76 3.84 0.76
N ILE A 44 9.02 3.56 0.44
CA ILE A 44 10.03 3.17 1.43
C ILE A 44 10.38 4.35 2.36
N LYS A 45 10.52 5.56 1.83
CA LYS A 45 10.82 6.77 2.62
C LYS A 45 9.72 7.08 3.64
N ASN A 46 8.46 6.83 3.28
CA ASN A 46 7.28 7.17 4.07
C ASN A 46 6.74 6.01 4.91
N LEU A 47 7.32 4.81 4.79
CA LEU A 47 6.84 3.61 5.46
C LEU A 47 6.84 3.79 6.99
N ASP A 48 5.68 3.62 7.61
CA ASP A 48 5.52 3.69 9.06
C ASP A 48 4.99 2.35 9.62
N SER A 49 5.89 1.37 9.69
CA SER A 49 5.56 0.04 10.23
C SER A 49 5.23 0.06 11.73
N LYS A 50 5.68 1.08 12.47
CA LYS A 50 5.38 1.23 13.89
C LYS A 50 3.89 1.52 14.12
N THR A 51 3.31 2.38 13.29
CA THR A 51 1.89 2.74 13.38
C THR A 51 0.99 1.71 12.67
N PHE A 52 1.41 1.20 11.50
CA PHE A 52 0.52 0.42 10.63
C PHE A 52 0.81 -1.09 10.58
N GLY A 53 1.92 -1.55 11.14
CA GLY A 53 2.40 -2.92 10.98
C GLY A 53 2.72 -3.28 9.53
N ASP A 54 2.92 -4.58 9.28
CA ASP A 54 3.34 -5.09 7.97
C ASP A 54 2.19 -5.66 7.13
N HIS A 55 1.00 -5.82 7.72
CA HIS A 55 -0.17 -6.36 7.03
C HIS A 55 -0.89 -5.28 6.22
N ARG A 56 -1.14 -5.59 4.94
CA ARG A 56 -1.85 -4.71 3.99
C ARG A 56 -3.08 -5.42 3.43
N VAL A 57 -4.11 -4.64 3.13
CA VAL A 57 -5.30 -5.10 2.39
C VAL A 57 -5.23 -4.51 1.00
N VAL A 58 -5.40 -5.35 -0.02
CA VAL A 58 -5.28 -4.95 -1.42
C VAL A 58 -6.65 -5.07 -2.10
N PHE A 59 -7.00 -4.05 -2.87
CA PHE A 59 -8.20 -4.02 -3.71
C PHE A 59 -7.79 -3.82 -5.17
N TYR A 60 -8.51 -4.44 -6.10
CA TYR A 60 -8.38 -4.12 -7.52
C TYR A 60 -9.22 -2.89 -7.86
N GLY A 61 -8.57 -1.85 -8.37
CA GLY A 61 -9.17 -0.57 -8.71
C GLY A 61 -8.46 0.60 -8.02
N ASP A 62 -8.73 1.82 -8.48
CA ASP A 62 -8.28 3.03 -7.81
C ASP A 62 -9.42 3.56 -6.91
N PHE A 63 -9.22 3.43 -5.61
CA PHE A 63 -10.18 3.85 -4.59
C PHE A 63 -9.61 4.94 -3.69
N ARG A 64 -8.54 5.62 -4.10
CA ARG A 64 -7.84 6.60 -3.25
C ARG A 64 -8.79 7.64 -2.67
N GLU A 65 -9.58 8.30 -3.52
CA GLU A 65 -10.54 9.31 -3.06
C GLU A 65 -11.64 8.71 -2.18
N LYS A 66 -12.13 7.50 -2.47
CA LYS A 66 -13.14 6.86 -1.62
C LYS A 66 -12.62 6.57 -0.21
N PHE A 67 -11.34 6.20 -0.07
CA PHE A 67 -10.73 6.01 1.25
C PHE A 67 -10.49 7.35 1.98
N LYS A 68 -10.19 8.43 1.26
CA LYS A 68 -10.10 9.78 1.82
C LYS A 68 -11.45 10.30 2.30
N ASP A 69 -12.50 10.09 1.52
CA ASP A 69 -13.88 10.40 1.91
C ASP A 69 -14.28 9.60 3.16
N LEU A 70 -14.01 8.29 3.16
CA LEU A 70 -14.28 7.45 4.33
C LEU A 70 -13.53 7.94 5.56
N ALA A 71 -12.23 8.22 5.44
CA ALA A 71 -11.41 8.71 6.54
C ALA A 71 -11.99 10.01 7.13
N THR A 72 -12.44 10.93 6.27
CA THR A 72 -13.10 12.17 6.67
C THR A 72 -14.37 11.88 7.48
N LEU A 73 -15.21 10.96 7.02
CA LEU A 73 -16.47 10.59 7.69
C LEU A 73 -16.25 9.94 9.05
N ILE A 74 -15.20 9.13 9.21
CA ILE A 74 -14.91 8.41 10.47
C ILE A 74 -13.94 9.17 11.39
N GLY A 75 -13.46 10.35 10.98
CA GLY A 75 -12.53 11.18 11.76
C GLY A 75 -11.11 10.62 11.83
N PHE A 76 -10.61 10.08 10.72
CA PHE A 76 -9.26 9.51 10.58
C PHE A 76 -8.40 10.37 9.64
N GLU A 77 -7.10 10.40 9.88
CA GLU A 77 -6.10 10.99 8.99
C GLU A 77 -5.67 9.97 7.93
N VAL A 78 -5.50 10.40 6.67
CA VAL A 78 -4.92 9.57 5.61
C VAL A 78 -3.44 9.87 5.45
N ILE A 79 -2.61 8.83 5.48
CA ILE A 79 -1.20 8.88 5.17
C ILE A 79 -0.98 8.23 3.80
N GLU A 80 -0.66 9.05 2.82
CA GLU A 80 -0.36 8.59 1.46
C GLU A 80 1.13 8.28 1.34
N GLU A 81 1.50 6.99 1.32
CA GLU A 81 2.92 6.59 1.42
C GLU A 81 3.65 6.66 0.07
N ASP A 82 2.94 6.57 -1.06
CA ASP A 82 3.53 6.60 -2.40
C ASP A 82 3.71 8.02 -2.99
N ILE A 83 3.43 9.06 -2.22
CA ILE A 83 3.58 10.47 -2.64
C ILE A 83 4.88 11.05 -2.06
N GLU A 84 5.61 11.82 -2.88
CA GLU A 84 6.80 12.55 -2.41
C GLU A 84 6.38 13.70 -1.48
N LYS A 85 6.93 13.70 -0.27
CA LYS A 85 6.86 14.80 0.70
C LYS A 85 8.09 15.68 0.62
#